data_AF-A0A969EW78-F1
#
_entry.id   AF-A0A969EW78-F1
#
_cell.length_a   1.000
_cell.length_b   1.000
_cell.length_c   1.000
_cell.angle_alpha   90.00
_cell.angle_beta   90.00
_cell.angle_gamma   90.00
#
_symmetry.space_group_name_H-M   'P 1'
#
loop_
_entity.id
_entity.type
_entity.pdbx_description
1 polymer ?
#
loop_
_entity_poly.entity_id
_entity_poly.type
_entity_poly.pdbx_seq_one_letter_code
_entity_poly.pdbx_strand_id
1 'polypeptide(L)' 'MSEARKRKVPAFHILSDRVLVAVAAAQPDNEAALLAVTGIGPIVVRKYGQQILGVIGAHVDV' A
#
# COMPACT_ATOMS: atom_id res chain seq x y z
N MET A 1 3.24 15.22 -3.13
CA MET A 1 4.59 14.85 -2.65
C MET A 1 4.57 13.40 -2.17
N SER A 2 5.53 12.57 -2.57
CA SER A 2 5.61 11.14 -2.20
C SER A 2 5.98 10.94 -0.72
N GLU A 3 5.46 9.89 -0.08
CA GLU A 3 5.67 9.59 1.34
C GLU A 3 7.16 9.40 1.71
N ALA A 4 7.96 8.84 0.81
CA ALA A 4 9.41 8.68 0.95
C ALA A 4 10.13 10.02 1.13
N ARG A 5 9.71 11.05 0.38
CA ARG A 5 10.25 12.41 0.49
C ARG A 5 9.88 13.04 1.82
N LYS A 6 8.65 12.84 2.32
CA LYS A 6 8.23 13.34 3.64
C LYS A 6 9.07 12.74 4.77
N ARG A 7 9.37 11.44 4.69
CA ARG A 7 10.12 10.71 5.72
C ARG A 7 11.65 10.75 5.54
N LYS A 8 12.16 11.36 4.46
CA LYS A 8 13.59 11.40 4.09
C LYS A 8 14.24 10.01 4.05
N VAL A 9 13.52 9.02 3.52
CA VAL A 9 14.01 7.64 3.36
C VAL A 9 13.85 7.19 1.90
N PRO A 10 14.63 6.20 1.45
CA PRO A 10 14.36 5.53 0.18
C PRO A 10 12.94 4.96 0.13
N ALA A 11 12.31 4.91 -1.05
CA ALA A 11 10.93 4.45 -1.20
C ALA A 11 10.71 3.00 -0.71
N PHE A 12 11.70 2.13 -0.92
CA PHE A 12 11.65 0.74 -0.49
C PHE A 12 11.61 0.56 1.04
N HIS A 13 12.00 1.58 1.83
CA HIS A 13 11.81 1.57 3.29
C HIS A 13 10.35 1.76 3.72
N ILE A 14 9.46 2.14 2.80
CA ILE A 14 8.03 2.27 3.06
C ILE A 14 7.32 0.98 2.68
N LEU A 15 7.49 0.54 1.44
CA LEU A 15 7.03 -0.76 0.93
C LEU A 15 8.05 -1.27 -0.07
N SER A 16 8.41 -2.55 0.01
CA SER A 16 9.27 -3.18 -0.98
C SER A 16 8.53 -3.43 -2.29
N ASP A 17 9.27 -3.53 -3.39
CA ASP A 17 8.69 -3.79 -4.72
C ASP A 17 7.86 -5.07 -4.74
N ARG A 18 8.29 -6.12 -4.03
CA ARG A 18 7.53 -7.36 -3.88
C ARG A 18 6.14 -7.12 -3.27
N VAL A 19 6.06 -6.24 -2.26
CA VAL A 19 4.78 -5.90 -1.63
C VAL A 19 3.93 -5.05 -2.57
N LEU A 20 4.54 -4.09 -3.30
CA LEU A 20 3.81 -3.28 -4.28
C LEU A 20 3.17 -4.15 -5.39
N VAL A 21 3.92 -5.12 -5.92
CA VAL A 21 3.40 -6.07 -6.92
C VAL A 21 2.28 -6.93 -6.34
N ALA A 22 2.43 -7.41 -5.10
CA ALA A 22 1.40 -8.21 -4.44
C ALA A 22 0.10 -7.41 -4.21
N VAL A 23 0.22 -6.14 -3.81
CA VAL A 23 -0.94 -5.24 -3.65
C VAL A 23 -1.62 -4.97 -4.98
N ALA A 24 -0.84 -4.67 -6.03
CA ALA A 24 -1.39 -4.40 -7.36
C ALA A 24 -2.13 -5.61 -7.93
N ALA A 25 -1.62 -6.83 -7.70
CA ALA A 25 -2.28 -8.06 -8.13
C ALA A 25 -3.53 -8.39 -7.32
N ALA A 26 -3.52 -8.12 -6.01
CA ALA A 26 -4.64 -8.44 -5.12
C ALA A 26 -5.79 -7.42 -5.16
N GLN A 27 -5.52 -6.18 -5.60
CA GLN A 27 -6.47 -5.05 -5.65
C GLN A 27 -7.38 -4.97 -4.42
N PRO A 28 -6.83 -4.88 -3.19
CA PRO A 28 -7.64 -4.84 -1.99
C PRO A 28 -8.50 -3.57 -1.94
N ASP A 29 -9.75 -3.75 -1.54
CA ASP A 29 -10.77 -2.70 -1.44
C ASP A 29 -11.03 -2.25 0.01
N ASN A 30 -10.44 -2.94 1.00
CA ASN A 30 -10.57 -2.63 2.41
C ASN A 30 -9.34 -3.04 3.23
N GLU A 31 -9.29 -2.62 4.50
CA GLU A 31 -8.14 -2.88 5.39
C GLU A 31 -7.94 -4.37 5.72
N ALA A 32 -9.01 -5.17 5.78
CA ALA A 32 -8.91 -6.60 6.00
C ALA A 32 -8.32 -7.31 4.77
N ALA A 33 -8.72 -6.90 3.56
CA ALA A 33 -8.14 -7.36 2.30
C ALA A 33 -6.65 -6.98 2.21
N LEU A 34 -6.27 -5.77 2.65
CA LEU A 34 -4.86 -5.38 2.76
C LEU A 34 -4.05 -6.27 3.70
N LEU A 35 -4.62 -6.65 4.86
CA LEU A 35 -3.97 -7.57 5.80
C LEU A 35 -3.78 -8.99 5.22
N ALA A 36 -4.59 -9.38 4.25
CA ALA A 36 -4.44 -10.65 3.55
C ALA A 36 -3.29 -10.66 2.54
N VAL A 37 -2.77 -9.48 2.15
CA VAL A 37 -1.64 -9.38 1.21
C VAL A 37 -0.33 -9.79 1.89
N THR A 38 0.37 -10.75 1.31
CA THR A 38 1.65 -11.23 1.83
C THR A 38 2.67 -10.08 1.90
N GLY A 39 3.23 -9.86 3.09
CA GLY A 39 4.19 -8.77 3.36
C GLY A 39 3.56 -7.46 3.82
N ILE A 40 2.23 -7.39 3.93
CA ILE A 40 1.54 -6.31 4.64
C ILE A 40 1.20 -6.77 6.05
N GLY A 41 1.74 -6.04 7.03
CA GLY A 41 1.41 -6.22 8.44
C GLY A 41 0.52 -5.10 8.98
N PRO A 42 -0.01 -5.26 10.21
CA PRO A 42 -0.93 -4.30 10.82
C PRO A 42 -0.31 -2.90 11.02
N ILE A 43 1.02 -2.78 11.12
CA ILE A 43 1.69 -1.49 11.21
C ILE A 43 1.55 -0.70 9.90
N VAL A 44 1.68 -1.38 8.75
CA VAL A 44 1.53 -0.77 7.43
C VAL A 44 0.09 -0.33 7.23
N VAL A 45 -0.88 -1.18 7.56
CA VAL A 45 -2.31 -0.85 7.43
C VAL A 45 -2.69 0.36 8.27
N ARG A 46 -2.29 0.40 9.55
CA ARG A 46 -2.59 1.57 10.40
C ARG A 46 -1.95 2.87 9.91
N LYS A 47 -0.77 2.81 9.29
CA LYS A 47 -0.03 4.01 8.86
C LYS A 47 -0.40 4.48 7.46
N TYR A 48 -0.68 3.54 6.55
CA TYR A 48 -0.74 3.77 5.12
C TYR A 48 -1.99 3.20 4.46
N GLY A 49 -2.82 2.41 5.16
CA GLY A 49 -3.95 1.68 4.60
C GLY A 49 -4.90 2.58 3.80
N GLN A 50 -5.36 3.67 4.41
CA GLN A 50 -6.24 4.65 3.75
C GLN A 50 -5.62 5.26 2.48
N GLN A 51 -4.31 5.55 2.50
CA GLN A 51 -3.62 6.12 1.34
C GLN A 51 -3.46 5.08 0.22
N ILE A 52 -3.15 3.83 0.58
CA ILE A 52 -3.02 2.72 -0.37
C ILE A 52 -4.39 2.43 -1.02
N LEU A 53 -5.45 2.29 -0.22
CA LEU A 53 -6.81 2.05 -0.71
C LEU A 53 -7.30 3.19 -1.60
N GLY A 54 -7.01 4.45 -1.23
CA GLY A 54 -7.35 5.60 -2.06
C GLY A 54 -6.66 5.58 -3.43
N VAL A 55 -5.41 5.13 -3.50
CA VAL A 55 -4.72 4.96 -4.79
C VAL A 55 -5.32 3.83 -5.61
N ILE A 56 -5.64 2.69 -4.99
CA ILE A 56 -6.25 1.54 -5.69
C ILE A 56 -7.62 1.91 -6.23
N GLY A 57 -8.50 2.48 -5.39
CA GLY A 57 -9.85 2.88 -5.77
C GLY A 57 -9.90 3.92 -6.88
N ALA A 58 -8.89 4.80 -6.97
CA ALA A 58 -8.76 5.75 -8.07
C ALA A 58 -8.40 5.12 -9.44
N HIS A 59 -8.08 3.82 -9.48
CA HIS A 59 -7.82 3.06 -10.71
C HIS A 59 -8.96 2.06 -11.06
N VAL A 60 -10.08 2.06 -10.30
CA VAL A 60 -11.23 1.14 -10.51
C VAL A 60 -12.25 1.71 -11.53
N ASP A 61 -11.79 2.55 -12.47
CA ASP A 61 -12.60 3.06 -13.58
C ASP A 61 -12.08 2.51 -14.93
N VAL A 62 -12.48 1.28 -15.29
CA VAL A 62 -12.61 0.77 -16.68
C VAL A 62 -13.70 -0.30 -16.73
#